data_AF-U6C325-F1
#
_entry.id   AF-U6C325-F1
#
_cell.length_a   1.000
_cell.length_b   1.000
_cell.length_c   1.000
_cell.angle_alpha   90.00
_cell.angle_beta   90.00
_cell.angle_gamma   90.00
#
_symmetry.space_group_name_H-M   'P 1'
#
loop_
_entity.id
_entity.type
_entity.pdbx_description
1 polymer ?
#
loop_
_entity_poly.entity_id
_entity_poly.type
_entity_poly.pdbx_seq_one_letter_code
_entity_poly.pdbx_strand_id
1 'polypeptide(L)'
;DCVAAIARADMSFIGTWKDGIQQDDAEVTKYAKGGLDIQADVCDNCPSGCMTWDGSKLTIDNSFCVKCMHCINVMPKALRPGKERGRTILLGSKAPIVEGALLSSVLIPFYDMDGEGYEDVWDLTEEIWEVWGEHGKARERVGEFIQRVGMGNFLDSIGLDPDPHMISAPRDNPYIFFKQEAEEE
;
A
#
# COMPACT_ATOMS: atom_id res chain seq x y z
N ASP A 1 -8.43 -6.80 1.35
CA ASP A 1 -7.80 -7.89 0.59
C ASP A 1 -8.53 -9.22 0.83
N CYS A 2 -9.67 -9.46 0.16
CA CYS A 2 -10.50 -10.65 0.42
C CYS A 2 -9.98 -11.93 -0.25
N VAL A 3 -9.03 -11.80 -1.17
CA VAL A 3 -8.37 -12.93 -1.85
C VAL A 3 -6.98 -13.23 -1.26
N ALA A 4 -6.56 -12.47 -0.24
CA ALA A 4 -5.25 -12.54 0.39
C ALA A 4 -4.09 -12.37 -0.60
N ALA A 5 -4.23 -11.44 -1.55
CA ALA A 5 -3.24 -11.12 -2.56
C ALA A 5 -1.90 -10.71 -1.95
N ILE A 6 -1.90 -9.95 -0.85
CA ILE A 6 -0.65 -9.49 -0.18
C ILE A 6 0.23 -10.63 0.32
N ALA A 7 -0.35 -11.80 0.56
CA ALA A 7 0.34 -12.95 1.14
C ALA A 7 0.60 -14.09 0.14
N ARG A 8 -0.09 -14.08 -1.01
CA ARG A 8 -0.23 -15.28 -1.88
C ARG A 8 0.02 -15.02 -3.36
N ALA A 9 0.44 -13.81 -3.74
CA ALA A 9 0.79 -13.47 -5.11
C ALA A 9 2.12 -12.70 -5.12
N ASP A 10 3.06 -13.10 -5.98
CA ASP A 10 4.33 -12.38 -6.12
C ASP A 10 4.08 -10.90 -6.35
N MET A 11 3.13 -10.55 -7.21
CA MET A 11 2.66 -9.18 -7.44
C MET A 11 1.19 -9.05 -7.02
N SER A 12 0.90 -8.12 -6.11
CA SER A 12 -0.42 -7.93 -5.51
C SER A 12 -1.01 -6.58 -5.90
N PHE A 13 -2.29 -6.56 -6.25
CA PHE A 13 -3.03 -5.35 -6.58
C PHE A 13 -4.13 -5.13 -5.54
N ILE A 14 -4.04 -4.06 -4.75
CA ILE A 14 -4.99 -3.78 -3.67
C ILE A 14 -5.65 -2.42 -3.92
N GLY A 15 -6.96 -2.43 -4.17
CA GLY A 15 -7.72 -1.22 -4.44
C GLY A 15 -7.70 -0.22 -3.29
N THR A 16 -7.58 1.05 -3.62
CA THR A 16 -7.55 2.19 -2.69
C THR A 16 -8.14 3.45 -3.35
N TRP A 17 -8.08 4.59 -2.68
CA TRP A 17 -8.51 5.90 -3.19
C TRP A 17 -7.55 7.01 -2.72
N LYS A 18 -7.55 8.18 -3.37
CA LYS A 18 -6.67 9.31 -3.01
C LYS A 18 -7.41 10.50 -2.36
N ASP A 19 -8.70 10.66 -2.64
CA ASP A 19 -9.53 11.72 -2.08
C ASP A 19 -10.08 11.40 -0.67
N GLY A 20 -10.96 12.26 -0.15
CA GLY A 20 -11.55 12.07 1.18
C GLY A 20 -12.58 10.94 1.24
N ILE A 21 -12.73 10.34 2.42
CA ILE A 21 -13.84 9.43 2.72
C ILE A 21 -15.17 10.17 2.51
N GLN A 22 -16.09 9.52 1.79
CA GLN A 22 -17.45 10.02 1.63
C GLN A 22 -18.22 9.74 2.92
N GLN A 23 -18.82 10.78 3.50
CA GLN A 23 -19.56 10.71 4.77
C GLN A 23 -21.00 11.21 4.59
N ASP A 24 -21.95 10.43 5.10
CA ASP A 24 -23.35 10.81 5.27
C ASP A 24 -23.65 11.01 6.76
N ASP A 25 -23.71 12.28 7.17
CA ASP A 25 -23.95 12.67 8.57
C ASP A 25 -25.29 12.17 9.13
N ALA A 26 -26.30 12.02 8.26
CA ALA A 26 -27.61 11.53 8.68
C ALA A 26 -27.54 10.03 9.00
N GLU A 27 -26.80 9.25 8.22
CA GLU A 27 -26.55 7.84 8.52
C GLU A 27 -25.62 7.68 9.73
N VAL A 28 -24.59 8.51 9.91
CA VAL A 28 -23.75 8.53 11.15
C VAL A 28 -24.65 8.70 12.38
N THR A 29 -25.58 9.66 12.33
CA THR A 29 -26.53 9.90 13.42
C THR A 29 -27.43 8.69 13.68
N LYS A 30 -27.84 7.95 12.63
CA LYS A 30 -28.63 6.72 12.79
C LYS A 30 -27.82 5.61 13.45
N TYR A 31 -26.53 5.48 13.15
CA TYR A 31 -25.65 4.53 13.84
C TYR A 31 -25.55 4.85 15.34
N ALA A 32 -25.29 6.11 15.69
CA ALA A 32 -25.22 6.54 17.10
C ALA A 32 -26.53 6.27 17.85
N LYS A 33 -27.68 6.63 17.26
CA LYS A 33 -29.02 6.36 17.83
C LYS A 33 -29.36 4.87 17.89
N GLY A 34 -28.77 4.08 17.00
CA GLY A 34 -28.88 2.62 16.97
C GLY A 34 -28.07 1.92 18.07
N GLY A 35 -27.33 2.67 18.89
CA GLY A 35 -26.56 2.14 20.02
C GLY A 35 -25.10 1.82 19.71
N LEU A 36 -24.58 2.22 18.54
CA LEU A 36 -23.15 2.13 18.26
C LEU A 36 -22.40 3.18 19.09
N ASP A 37 -21.38 2.78 19.84
CA ASP A 37 -20.48 3.70 20.52
C ASP A 37 -19.43 4.19 19.52
N ILE A 38 -19.73 5.30 18.82
CA ILE A 38 -18.82 5.83 17.78
C ILE A 38 -17.44 6.17 18.36
N GLN A 39 -17.36 6.61 19.61
CA GLN A 39 -16.08 6.93 20.22
C GLN A 39 -15.25 5.65 20.41
N ALA A 40 -15.80 4.68 21.15
CA ALA A 40 -15.07 3.47 21.51
C ALA A 40 -14.87 2.50 20.34
N ASP A 41 -15.88 2.33 19.48
CA ASP A 41 -15.86 1.32 18.42
C ASP A 41 -15.21 1.83 17.13
N VAL A 42 -15.20 3.15 16.87
CA VAL A 42 -14.70 3.73 15.62
C VAL A 42 -13.48 4.63 15.83
N CYS A 43 -13.61 5.69 16.63
CA CYS A 43 -12.54 6.68 16.80
C CYS A 43 -11.31 6.09 17.53
N ASP A 44 -11.52 5.41 18.66
CA ASP A 44 -10.44 4.86 19.48
C ASP A 44 -9.71 3.67 18.81
N ASN A 45 -10.35 3.05 17.81
CA ASN A 45 -9.81 1.98 17.00
C ASN A 45 -9.21 2.46 15.66
N CYS A 46 -9.23 3.76 15.37
CA CYS A 46 -8.61 4.31 14.18
C CYS A 46 -7.08 4.26 14.34
N PRO A 47 -6.32 3.54 13.49
CA PRO A 47 -4.89 3.33 13.70
C PRO A 47 -4.05 4.62 13.64
N SER A 48 -4.52 5.64 12.91
CA SER A 48 -3.86 6.95 12.84
C SER A 48 -4.48 7.99 13.76
N GLY A 49 -5.55 7.66 14.49
CA GLY A 49 -6.25 8.62 15.35
C GLY A 49 -6.84 9.83 14.61
N CYS A 50 -7.09 9.73 13.31
CA CYS A 50 -7.49 10.86 12.46
C CYS A 50 -8.99 11.20 12.51
N MET A 51 -9.72 10.68 13.50
CA MET A 51 -11.18 10.81 13.61
C MET A 51 -11.56 11.42 14.96
N THR A 52 -12.54 12.31 14.96
CA THR A 52 -13.06 12.95 16.18
C THR A 52 -14.58 12.88 16.20
N TRP A 53 -15.12 12.49 17.35
CA TRP A 53 -16.55 12.44 17.62
C TRP A 53 -16.91 13.38 18.77
N ASP A 54 -17.83 14.33 18.54
CA ASP A 54 -18.24 15.30 19.56
C ASP A 54 -19.54 14.93 20.30
N GLY A 55 -20.08 13.73 20.04
CA GLY A 55 -21.40 13.31 20.52
C GLY A 55 -22.53 13.50 19.50
N SER A 56 -22.28 14.25 18.42
CA SER A 56 -23.27 14.54 17.37
C SER A 56 -22.71 14.48 15.96
N LYS A 57 -21.44 14.87 15.76
CA LYS A 57 -20.77 14.98 14.48
C LYS A 57 -19.46 14.21 14.49
N LEU A 58 -19.26 13.45 13.43
CA LEU A 58 -18.00 12.77 13.12
C LEU A 58 -17.17 13.67 12.20
N THR A 59 -15.91 13.88 12.54
CA THR A 59 -14.95 14.59 11.67
C THR A 59 -13.80 13.67 11.35
N ILE A 60 -13.39 13.63 10.08
CA ILE A 60 -12.29 12.80 9.58
C ILE A 60 -11.25 13.71 8.96
N ASP A 61 -10.04 13.75 9.53
CA ASP A 61 -8.89 14.36 8.88
C ASP A 61 -8.29 13.35 7.89
N ASN A 62 -8.71 13.48 6.63
CA ASN A 62 -8.29 12.55 5.57
C ASN A 62 -6.78 12.62 5.27
N SER A 63 -6.09 13.70 5.65
CA SER A 63 -4.64 13.83 5.43
C SER A 63 -3.82 12.82 6.25
N PHE A 64 -4.34 12.42 7.42
CA PHE A 64 -3.74 11.39 8.27
C PHE A 64 -4.40 10.01 8.10
N CYS A 65 -5.35 9.85 7.17
CA CYS A 65 -6.05 8.58 6.98
C CYS A 65 -5.20 7.57 6.19
N VAL A 66 -4.83 6.47 6.84
CA VAL A 66 -4.07 5.34 6.25
C VAL A 66 -4.95 4.32 5.53
N LYS A 67 -6.26 4.61 5.35
CA LYS A 67 -7.19 3.82 4.53
C LYS A 67 -7.31 2.34 4.93
N CYS A 68 -7.24 2.07 6.25
CA CYS A 68 -7.29 0.73 6.84
C CYS A 68 -8.66 0.02 6.73
N MET A 69 -9.70 0.69 6.19
CA MET A 69 -11.08 0.23 6.07
C MET A 69 -11.89 0.10 7.38
N HIS A 70 -11.30 0.21 8.56
CA HIS A 70 -11.99 -0.02 9.84
C HIS A 70 -13.33 0.73 9.96
N CYS A 71 -13.32 2.06 9.86
CA CYS A 71 -14.51 2.88 10.03
C CYS A 71 -15.59 2.60 8.96
N ILE A 72 -15.18 2.32 7.71
CA ILE A 72 -16.09 1.95 6.61
C ILE A 72 -16.71 0.57 6.88
N ASN A 73 -15.94 -0.38 7.40
CA ASN A 73 -16.43 -1.72 7.72
C ASN A 73 -17.47 -1.68 8.84
N VAL A 74 -17.28 -0.81 9.84
CA VAL A 74 -18.21 -0.62 10.96
C VAL A 74 -19.47 0.15 10.52
N MET A 75 -19.33 1.20 9.72
CA MET A 75 -20.44 2.08 9.31
C MET A 75 -20.63 2.16 7.77
N PRO A 76 -20.85 1.04 7.05
CA PRO A 76 -20.84 1.02 5.58
C PRO A 76 -21.99 1.79 4.92
N LYS A 77 -23.06 2.11 5.66
CA LYS A 77 -24.14 2.98 5.16
C LYS A 77 -23.77 4.46 5.22
N ALA A 78 -22.93 4.84 6.18
CA ALA A 78 -22.55 6.23 6.43
C ALA A 78 -21.22 6.60 5.77
N LEU A 79 -20.26 5.68 5.73
CA LEU A 79 -18.91 5.92 5.23
C LEU A 79 -18.63 5.07 3.99
N ARG A 80 -18.01 5.68 2.97
CA ARG A 80 -17.60 4.98 1.75
C ARG A 80 -16.18 5.41 1.33
N PRO A 81 -15.44 4.56 0.60
CA PRO A 81 -14.22 4.97 -0.07
C PRO A 81 -14.43 6.21 -0.91
N GLY A 82 -13.38 7.01 -1.10
CA GLY A 82 -13.40 8.15 -2.00
C GLY A 82 -13.77 7.81 -3.45
N LYS A 83 -13.94 8.85 -4.26
CA LYS A 83 -14.33 8.76 -5.67
C LYS A 83 -13.12 8.61 -6.59
N GLU A 84 -11.97 9.13 -6.21
CA GLU A 84 -10.73 9.04 -6.97
C GLU A 84 -10.02 7.73 -6.63
N ARG A 85 -10.34 6.68 -7.39
CA ARG A 85 -9.99 5.29 -7.08
C ARG A 85 -8.80 4.82 -7.89
N GLY A 86 -7.97 4.00 -7.27
CA GLY A 86 -6.81 3.37 -7.89
C GLY A 86 -6.45 2.09 -7.16
N ARG A 87 -5.21 1.63 -7.34
CA ARG A 87 -4.66 0.46 -6.64
C ARG A 87 -3.26 0.77 -6.11
N THR A 88 -2.94 0.23 -4.95
CA THR A 88 -1.56 0.05 -4.53
C THR A 88 -1.05 -1.25 -5.14
N ILE A 89 0.12 -1.20 -5.78
CA ILE A 89 0.80 -2.37 -6.33
C ILE A 89 1.90 -2.77 -5.36
N LEU A 90 1.92 -4.04 -4.98
CA LEU A 90 2.90 -4.60 -4.05
C LEU A 90 3.63 -5.77 -4.71
N LEU A 91 4.86 -6.05 -4.28
CA LEU A 91 5.71 -7.10 -4.85
C LEU A 91 6.45 -7.90 -3.77
N GLY A 92 6.65 -9.18 -4.01
CA GLY A 92 7.59 -10.04 -3.28
C GLY A 92 6.98 -11.08 -2.36
N SER A 93 5.65 -11.24 -2.26
CA SER A 93 5.11 -12.26 -1.33
C SER A 93 5.47 -13.68 -1.73
N LYS A 94 5.72 -14.52 -0.71
CA LYS A 94 6.01 -15.94 -0.89
C LYS A 94 5.83 -16.73 0.40
N ALA A 95 5.65 -18.03 0.20
CA ALA A 95 5.74 -19.04 1.26
C ALA A 95 7.19 -19.18 1.78
N PRO A 96 7.42 -19.89 2.90
CA PRO A 96 8.71 -19.89 3.60
C PRO A 96 9.95 -20.31 2.80
N ILE A 97 9.85 -21.23 1.84
CA ILE A 97 11.04 -21.80 1.18
C ILE A 97 11.57 -20.82 0.12
N VAL A 98 12.85 -20.44 0.09
CA VAL A 98 13.98 -20.87 0.97
C VAL A 98 14.24 -19.89 2.11
N GLU A 99 14.23 -18.57 1.85
CA GLU A 99 14.74 -17.54 2.78
C GLU A 99 13.69 -16.94 3.74
N GLY A 100 12.60 -17.66 3.99
CA GLY A 100 11.52 -17.22 4.87
C GLY A 100 10.26 -16.76 4.13
N ALA A 101 9.19 -16.56 4.90
CA ALA A 101 7.91 -16.11 4.36
C ALA A 101 7.93 -14.59 4.22
N LEU A 102 7.42 -14.09 3.11
CA LEU A 102 7.32 -12.66 2.83
C LEU A 102 5.87 -12.30 2.53
N LEU A 103 5.43 -11.15 3.04
CA LEU A 103 4.30 -10.42 2.48
C LEU A 103 4.83 -9.48 1.40
N SER A 104 3.98 -9.13 0.43
CA SER A 104 4.35 -8.17 -0.60
C SER A 104 4.63 -6.80 0.03
N SER A 105 5.69 -6.15 -0.43
CA SER A 105 6.06 -4.77 -0.04
C SER A 105 5.52 -3.78 -1.07
N VAL A 106 5.19 -2.56 -0.64
CA VAL A 106 4.67 -1.51 -1.55
C VAL A 106 5.72 -1.20 -2.62
N LEU A 107 5.30 -1.30 -3.89
CA LEU A 107 6.12 -0.93 -5.05
C LEU A 107 5.58 0.36 -5.69
N ILE A 108 4.28 0.42 -5.97
CA ILE A 108 3.61 1.65 -6.45
C ILE A 108 2.55 2.04 -5.41
N PRO A 109 2.72 3.17 -4.69
CA PRO A 109 1.77 3.58 -3.65
C PRO A 109 0.36 3.81 -4.19
N PHE A 110 0.24 4.41 -5.37
CA PHE A 110 -1.02 4.66 -6.04
C PHE A 110 -0.86 4.59 -7.56
N TYR A 111 -1.52 3.63 -8.18
CA TYR A 111 -1.73 3.53 -9.62
C TYR A 111 -3.16 3.94 -9.96
N ASP A 112 -3.31 4.98 -10.78
CA ASP A 112 -4.61 5.45 -11.26
C ASP A 112 -5.18 4.47 -12.29
N MET A 113 -6.50 4.34 -12.33
CA MET A 113 -7.21 3.41 -13.22
C MET A 113 -8.27 4.15 -14.00
N ASP A 114 -7.89 5.29 -14.56
CA ASP A 114 -8.70 6.27 -15.29
C ASP A 114 -9.08 5.83 -16.72
N GLY A 115 -9.10 4.51 -16.96
CA GLY A 115 -9.72 3.90 -18.13
C GLY A 115 -8.78 3.66 -19.31
N GLU A 116 -7.56 4.18 -19.26
CA GLU A 116 -6.50 3.88 -20.24
C GLU A 116 -5.77 2.59 -19.85
N GLY A 117 -6.37 1.45 -20.20
CA GLY A 117 -5.68 0.16 -20.26
C GLY A 117 -5.01 -0.35 -18.96
N TYR A 118 -4.11 -1.30 -19.15
CA TYR A 118 -3.20 -1.85 -18.14
C TYR A 118 -1.75 -1.75 -18.64
N GLU A 119 -1.51 -0.89 -19.63
CA GLU A 119 -0.26 -0.86 -20.41
C GLU A 119 0.93 -0.54 -19.49
N ASP A 120 0.87 0.53 -18.70
CA ASP A 120 1.96 0.85 -17.75
C ASP A 120 2.23 -0.27 -16.74
N VAL A 121 1.19 -1.01 -16.33
CA VAL A 121 1.35 -2.14 -15.41
C VAL A 121 1.99 -3.32 -16.12
N TRP A 122 1.65 -3.55 -17.38
CA TRP A 122 2.29 -4.59 -18.19
C TRP A 122 3.74 -4.25 -18.47
N ASP A 123 4.05 -3.02 -18.87
CA ASP A 123 5.41 -2.54 -19.09
C ASP A 123 6.24 -2.69 -17.82
N LEU A 124 5.71 -2.24 -16.66
CA LEU A 124 6.37 -2.46 -15.37
C LEU A 124 6.58 -3.95 -15.07
N THR A 125 5.60 -4.79 -15.39
CA THR A 125 5.70 -6.24 -15.15
C THR A 125 6.77 -6.87 -16.05
N GLU A 126 6.87 -6.43 -17.31
CA GLU A 126 7.90 -6.86 -18.26
C GLU A 126 9.29 -6.44 -17.79
N GLU A 127 9.49 -5.19 -17.38
CA GLU A 127 10.75 -4.71 -16.79
C GLU A 127 11.18 -5.54 -15.56
N ILE A 128 10.24 -5.85 -14.67
CA ILE A 128 10.50 -6.73 -13.51
C ILE A 128 10.93 -8.13 -13.99
N TRP A 129 10.26 -8.69 -15.00
CA TRP A 129 10.58 -10.01 -15.55
C TRP A 129 11.92 -10.05 -16.28
N GLU A 130 12.30 -8.99 -16.99
CA GLU A 130 13.60 -8.89 -17.64
C GLU A 130 14.73 -8.89 -16.60
N VAL A 131 14.66 -8.00 -15.61
CA VAL A 131 15.67 -7.88 -14.54
C VAL A 131 15.75 -9.16 -13.71
N TRP A 132 14.61 -9.72 -13.29
CA TRP A 132 14.56 -10.95 -12.49
C TRP A 132 14.94 -12.18 -13.32
N GLY A 133 14.58 -12.23 -14.60
CA GLY A 133 14.90 -13.32 -15.52
C GLY A 133 16.39 -13.43 -15.80
N GLU A 134 17.08 -12.29 -15.94
CA GLU A 134 18.52 -12.24 -16.22
C GLU A 134 19.37 -12.45 -14.95
N HIS A 135 18.96 -11.88 -13.82
CA HIS A 135 19.79 -11.84 -12.60
C HIS A 135 19.31 -12.74 -11.46
N GLY A 136 18.12 -13.35 -11.60
CA GLY A 136 17.57 -14.29 -10.65
C GLY A 136 18.37 -15.59 -10.60
N LYS A 137 18.65 -16.08 -9.39
CA LYS A 137 19.26 -17.40 -9.21
C LYS A 137 18.23 -18.49 -9.50
N ALA A 138 18.73 -19.70 -9.76
CA ALA A 138 17.86 -20.87 -9.95
C ALA A 138 16.89 -21.03 -8.77
N ARG A 139 15.58 -20.97 -9.07
CA ARG A 139 14.46 -21.13 -8.11
C ARG A 139 14.35 -20.01 -7.06
N GLU A 140 14.98 -18.87 -7.29
CA GLU A 140 14.87 -17.68 -6.42
C GLU A 140 13.60 -16.90 -6.77
N ARG A 141 12.75 -16.62 -5.79
CA ARG A 141 11.53 -15.82 -6.00
C ARG A 141 11.87 -14.33 -6.04
N VAL A 142 11.04 -13.53 -6.71
CA VAL A 142 11.27 -12.08 -6.86
C VAL A 142 11.46 -11.37 -5.51
N GLY A 143 10.77 -11.79 -4.45
CA GLY A 143 10.97 -11.25 -3.10
C GLY A 143 12.37 -11.54 -2.51
N GLU A 144 12.90 -12.74 -2.75
CA GLU A 144 14.27 -13.13 -2.33
C GLU A 144 15.32 -12.41 -3.17
N PHE A 145 15.05 -12.29 -4.48
CA PHE A 145 15.87 -11.50 -5.39
C PHE A 145 16.04 -10.07 -4.90
N ILE A 146 14.93 -9.39 -4.55
CA ILE A 146 14.94 -8.02 -4.00
C ILE A 146 15.71 -7.95 -2.67
N GLN A 147 15.55 -8.92 -1.78
CA GLN A 147 16.31 -8.97 -0.52
C GLN A 147 17.82 -9.11 -0.76
N ARG A 148 18.22 -9.89 -1.77
CA ARG A 148 19.62 -10.11 -2.12
C ARG A 148 20.26 -8.91 -2.80
N VAL A 149 19.59 -8.32 -3.80
CA VAL A 149 20.17 -7.20 -4.57
C VAL A 149 19.97 -5.85 -3.88
N GLY A 150 18.98 -5.76 -2.98
CA GLY A 150 18.58 -4.53 -2.31
C GLY A 150 17.53 -3.75 -3.12
N MET A 151 16.53 -3.22 -2.42
CA MET A 151 15.41 -2.47 -3.03
C MET A 151 15.88 -1.30 -3.91
N GLY A 152 16.89 -0.54 -3.48
CA GLY A 152 17.41 0.58 -4.28
C GLY A 152 17.94 0.17 -5.65
N ASN A 153 18.78 -0.88 -5.69
CA ASN A 153 19.31 -1.40 -6.95
C ASN A 153 18.21 -2.00 -7.83
N PHE A 154 17.21 -2.64 -7.22
CA PHE A 154 16.06 -3.18 -7.94
C PHE A 154 15.24 -2.06 -8.60
N LEU A 155 14.89 -1.01 -7.85
CA LEU A 155 14.15 0.15 -8.34
C LEU A 155 14.90 0.85 -9.48
N ASP A 156 16.21 1.10 -9.32
CA ASP A 156 17.07 1.65 -10.37
C ASP A 156 17.01 0.82 -11.66
N SER A 157 16.98 -0.52 -11.54
CA SER A 157 17.03 -1.43 -12.69
C SER A 157 15.72 -1.48 -13.47
N ILE A 158 14.59 -1.19 -12.82
CA ILE A 158 13.25 -1.16 -13.45
C ILE A 158 12.76 0.27 -13.71
N GLY A 159 13.63 1.27 -13.57
CA GLY A 159 13.33 2.68 -13.86
C GLY A 159 12.33 3.33 -12.90
N LEU A 160 12.25 2.90 -11.64
CA LEU A 160 11.38 3.49 -10.62
C LEU A 160 12.15 4.33 -9.60
N ASP A 161 11.61 5.49 -9.26
CA ASP A 161 12.13 6.31 -8.17
C ASP A 161 11.68 5.78 -6.79
N PRO A 162 12.53 5.88 -5.75
CA PRO A 162 12.15 5.49 -4.40
C PRO A 162 11.11 6.44 -3.80
N ASP A 163 10.10 5.87 -3.13
CA ASP A 163 9.05 6.63 -2.44
C ASP A 163 9.05 6.28 -0.93
N PRO A 164 8.87 7.27 -0.02
CA PRO A 164 8.81 7.01 1.42
C PRO A 164 7.75 5.98 1.86
N HIS A 165 6.67 5.81 1.10
CA HIS A 165 5.61 4.82 1.37
C HIS A 165 6.04 3.38 1.07
N MET A 166 7.21 3.16 0.46
CA MET A 166 7.77 1.82 0.21
C MET A 166 8.37 1.19 1.48
N ILE A 167 8.60 1.97 2.53
CA ILE A 167 9.23 1.51 3.78
C ILE A 167 8.36 1.79 5.00
N SER A 168 8.47 0.93 6.02
CA SER A 168 7.81 1.14 7.32
C SER A 168 8.57 2.10 8.23
N ALA A 169 9.90 2.14 8.07
CA ALA A 169 10.78 3.11 8.72
C ALA A 169 12.08 3.22 7.91
N PRO A 170 12.78 4.36 7.97
CA PRO A 170 14.17 4.46 7.50
C PRO A 170 15.06 3.41 8.17
N ARG A 171 16.14 3.03 7.50
CA ARG A 171 17.15 2.16 8.06
C ARG A 171 17.73 2.76 9.35
N ASP A 172 18.02 1.90 10.32
CA ASP A 172 18.58 2.23 11.63
C ASP A 172 20.11 2.11 11.68
N ASN A 173 20.73 1.57 10.62
CA ASN A 173 22.15 1.31 10.53
C ASN A 173 22.82 2.21 9.46
N PRO A 174 24.07 2.66 9.70
CA PRO A 174 24.70 3.71 8.90
C PRO A 174 25.41 3.20 7.63
N TYR A 175 25.25 1.93 7.23
CA TYR A 175 25.97 1.32 6.10
C TYR A 175 25.37 1.71 4.74
N ILE A 176 25.37 3.01 4.44
CA ILE A 176 24.80 3.59 3.22
C ILE A 176 25.81 3.43 2.08
N PHE A 177 25.38 2.76 1.01
CA PHE A 177 26.13 2.66 -0.23
C PHE A 177 25.84 3.91 -1.08
N PHE A 178 26.88 4.48 -1.66
CA PHE A 178 26.79 5.57 -2.62
C PHE A 178 27.26 5.07 -3.98
N LYS A 179 26.59 5.51 -5.05
CA LYS A 179 27.09 5.28 -6.41
C LYS A 179 28.39 6.07 -6.56
N GLN A 180 29.39 5.46 -7.19
CA GLN A 180 30.58 6.19 -7.58
C GLN A 180 30.15 7.14 -8.70
N GLU A 181 30.24 8.45 -8.46
CA GLU A 181 30.03 9.43 -9.54
C GLU A 181 31.03 9.09 -10.65
N ALA A 182 30.54 9.04 -11.90
CA ALA A 182 31.45 9.01 -13.04
C ALA A 182 32.29 10.28 -12.93
N GLU A 183 33.61 10.15 -12.78
CA GLU A 183 34.51 11.29 -12.86
C GLU A 183 34.22 11.97 -14.21
N GLU A 184 33.70 13.20 -14.19
CA GLU A 184 33.59 14.04 -15.38
C GLU A 184 35.02 14.28 -15.88
N GLU A 185 35.45 13.56 -16.93
CA GLU A 185 36.68 13.83 -17.69
C GLU A 185 36.57 15.13 -18.51
#